data_AF-A0A355G5V2-F1
#
_entry.id   AF-A0A355G5V2-F1
#
_cell.length_a   1.000
_cell.length_b   1.000
_cell.length_c   1.000
_cell.angle_alpha   90.00
_cell.angle_beta   90.00
_cell.angle_gamma   90.00
#
_symmetry.space_group_name_H-M   'P 1'
#
loop_
_entity.id
_entity.type
_entity.pdbx_description
1 polymer ?
#
loop_
_entity_poly.entity_id
_entity_poly.type
_entity_poly.pdbx_seq_one_letter_code
_entity_poly.pdbx_strand_id
1 'polypeptide(L)'
;AVGGYDGYKPLLVEIAKFFRSGKAPVSPEETLEIYTFMEAADESKRQGGAEVTLASVYEKAEKEAHAKLKKLDLADAGSAAPDNTLTAAEKEAGWKLLFNGKDYSGWKCNNGKPIDAPIEDGALVPYKSGGYLIVYDKPFADFKFKCDVKMPEECNSGIFFRVGDLKNPVQTGFEAQVLTGEGTGMHDFGAIYDLVAPSVNRASKPGEWTNIEITCNGPHVSVAVNNEIVAKLNADEWTEPGKRLDGSDHKFKDAVKDFPRKGYLGFQDHGHKVWYKNVKLLAL
;
A
#
# COMPACT_ATOMS: atom_id res chain seq x y z
N ALA A 1 -30.92 -0.27 -35.18
CA ALA A 1 -30.11 -1.07 -36.10
C ALA A 1 -28.76 -1.27 -35.46
N VAL A 2 -28.33 -2.52 -35.25
CA VAL A 2 -26.95 -2.80 -34.83
C VAL A 2 -26.06 -2.34 -35.99
N GLY A 3 -25.07 -1.49 -35.73
CA GLY A 3 -24.23 -0.88 -36.77
C GLY A 3 -23.58 -1.92 -37.69
N GLY A 4 -23.25 -1.51 -38.91
CA GLY A 4 -22.57 -2.38 -39.88
C GLY A 4 -21.19 -2.85 -39.37
N TYR A 5 -20.72 -3.98 -39.90
CA TYR A 5 -19.39 -4.50 -39.57
C TYR A 5 -18.31 -3.66 -40.27
N ASP A 6 -17.60 -2.83 -39.51
CA ASP A 6 -16.52 -1.95 -39.99
C ASP A 6 -15.13 -2.64 -40.08
N GLY A 7 -15.09 -3.97 -40.03
CA GLY A 7 -13.85 -4.74 -40.02
C GLY A 7 -13.05 -4.58 -38.71
N TYR A 8 -11.77 -5.00 -38.72
CA TYR A 8 -10.89 -4.92 -37.54
C TYR A 8 -10.24 -3.55 -37.32
N LYS A 9 -10.47 -2.60 -38.22
CA LYS A 9 -9.79 -1.29 -38.18
C LYS A 9 -10.06 -0.52 -36.86
N PRO A 10 -11.30 -0.44 -36.34
CA PRO A 10 -11.55 0.21 -35.05
C PRO A 10 -10.79 -0.46 -33.90
N LEU A 11 -10.76 -1.79 -33.87
CA LEU A 11 -10.03 -2.56 -32.85
C LEU A 11 -8.51 -2.31 -32.92
N LEU A 12 -7.93 -2.32 -34.13
CA LEU A 12 -6.51 -2.01 -34.33
C LEU A 12 -6.13 -0.61 -33.85
N VAL A 13 -7.03 0.37 -34.00
CA VAL A 13 -6.81 1.74 -33.50
C VAL A 13 -6.76 1.76 -31.98
N GLU A 14 -7.68 1.09 -31.30
CA GLU A 14 -7.68 1.03 -29.83
C GLU A 14 -6.48 0.24 -29.27
N ILE A 15 -6.09 -0.85 -29.92
CA ILE A 15 -4.86 -1.58 -29.57
C ILE A 15 -3.62 -0.66 -29.70
N ALA A 16 -3.50 0.09 -30.80
CA ALA A 16 -2.40 1.00 -30.99
C ALA A 16 -2.40 2.16 -29.96
N LYS A 17 -3.57 2.66 -29.57
CA LYS A 17 -3.70 3.66 -28.49
C LYS A 17 -3.27 3.09 -27.15
N PHE A 18 -3.68 1.88 -26.82
CA PHE A 18 -3.28 1.20 -25.58
C PHE A 18 -1.75 1.08 -25.50
N PHE A 19 -1.10 0.52 -26.52
CA PHE A 19 0.37 0.37 -26.50
C PHE A 19 1.14 1.69 -26.47
N ARG A 20 0.55 2.79 -26.95
CA ARG A 20 1.18 4.13 -26.90
C ARG A 20 0.97 4.85 -25.57
N SER A 21 -0.19 4.66 -24.94
CA SER A 21 -0.61 5.45 -23.77
C SER A 21 -0.59 4.69 -22.46
N GLY A 22 -0.54 3.36 -22.50
CA GLY A 22 -0.73 2.48 -21.33
C GLY A 22 -2.17 2.47 -20.78
N LYS A 23 -3.09 3.26 -21.34
CA LYS A 23 -4.49 3.34 -20.89
C LYS A 23 -5.33 2.30 -21.61
N ALA A 24 -5.93 1.39 -20.85
CA ALA A 24 -6.86 0.41 -21.38
C ALA A 24 -8.04 1.12 -22.07
N PRO A 25 -8.54 0.59 -23.21
CA PRO A 25 -9.63 1.21 -23.96
C PRO A 25 -11.01 1.05 -23.29
N VAL A 26 -11.08 0.23 -22.25
CA VAL A 26 -12.28 -0.07 -21.46
C VAL A 26 -11.87 -0.02 -19.99
N SER A 27 -12.71 0.55 -19.13
CA SER A 27 -12.38 0.65 -17.71
C SER A 27 -12.40 -0.73 -17.03
N PRO A 28 -11.73 -0.91 -15.87
CA PRO A 28 -11.87 -2.13 -15.08
C PRO A 28 -13.31 -2.45 -14.71
N GLU A 29 -14.12 -1.43 -14.39
CA GLU A 29 -15.54 -1.57 -14.04
C GLU A 29 -16.35 -2.11 -15.23
N GLU A 30 -16.20 -1.48 -16.41
CA GLU A 30 -16.83 -1.94 -17.64
C GLU A 30 -16.37 -3.35 -18.02
N THR A 31 -15.10 -3.66 -17.80
CA THR A 31 -14.53 -4.99 -18.03
C THR A 31 -15.20 -6.02 -17.12
N LEU A 32 -15.36 -5.72 -15.82
CA LEU A 32 -16.02 -6.58 -14.84
C LEU A 32 -17.50 -6.77 -15.17
N GLU A 33 -18.19 -5.73 -15.62
CA GLU A 33 -19.58 -5.83 -16.07
C GLU A 33 -19.72 -6.78 -17.28
N ILE A 34 -18.83 -6.66 -18.27
CA ILE A 34 -18.80 -7.54 -19.44
C ILE A 34 -18.59 -8.99 -19.02
N TYR A 35 -17.61 -9.26 -18.15
CA TYR A 35 -17.37 -10.62 -17.65
C TYR A 35 -18.54 -11.15 -16.82
N THR A 36 -19.15 -10.31 -15.99
CA THR A 36 -20.32 -10.69 -15.18
C THR A 36 -21.50 -11.06 -16.07
N PHE A 37 -21.72 -10.31 -17.15
CA PHE A 37 -22.75 -10.63 -18.14
C PHE A 37 -22.48 -11.96 -18.85
N MET A 38 -21.25 -12.19 -19.30
CA MET A 38 -20.87 -13.44 -19.95
C MET A 38 -21.05 -14.64 -19.02
N GLU A 39 -20.62 -14.52 -17.76
CA GLU A 39 -20.76 -15.57 -16.76
C GLU A 39 -22.23 -15.83 -16.39
N ALA A 40 -23.07 -14.78 -16.31
CA ALA A 40 -24.51 -14.94 -16.09
C ALA A 40 -25.20 -15.69 -17.24
N ALA A 41 -24.82 -15.40 -18.48
CA ALA A 41 -25.34 -16.11 -19.64
C ALA A 41 -24.92 -17.59 -19.65
N ASP A 42 -23.66 -17.88 -19.33
CA ASP A 42 -23.16 -19.26 -19.22
C ASP A 42 -23.79 -20.01 -18.04
N GLU A 43 -24.03 -19.34 -16.90
CA GLU A 43 -24.73 -19.92 -15.76
C GLU A 43 -26.19 -20.23 -16.07
N SER A 44 -26.90 -19.32 -16.74
CA SER A 44 -28.26 -19.57 -17.22
C SER A 44 -28.31 -20.81 -18.12
N LYS A 45 -27.34 -20.96 -19.03
CA LYS A 45 -27.21 -22.15 -19.88
C LYS A 45 -26.97 -23.42 -19.07
N ARG A 46 -26.12 -23.39 -18.03
CA ARG A 46 -25.90 -24.54 -17.13
C ARG A 46 -27.17 -24.94 -16.37
N GLN A 47 -28.04 -23.97 -16.07
CA GLN A 47 -29.32 -24.17 -15.41
C GLN A 47 -30.48 -24.44 -16.38
N GLY A 48 -30.21 -24.80 -17.63
CA GLY A 48 -31.24 -25.15 -18.61
C GLY A 48 -32.07 -23.94 -19.10
N GLY A 49 -31.49 -22.74 -19.07
CA GLY A 49 -32.14 -21.49 -19.50
C GLY A 49 -32.90 -20.76 -18.40
N ALA A 50 -32.66 -21.09 -17.13
CA ALA A 50 -33.23 -20.34 -16.00
C ALA A 50 -32.70 -18.91 -15.93
N GLU A 51 -33.49 -17.99 -15.39
CA GLU A 51 -33.08 -16.59 -15.22
C GLU A 51 -31.95 -16.47 -14.19
N VAL A 52 -30.89 -15.74 -14.53
CA VAL A 52 -29.75 -15.45 -13.66
C VAL A 52 -29.49 -13.94 -13.67
N THR A 53 -29.42 -13.32 -12.49
CA THR A 53 -29.19 -11.89 -12.37
C THR A 53 -27.70 -11.56 -12.30
N LEU A 54 -27.28 -10.43 -12.86
CA LEU A 54 -25.89 -9.96 -12.79
C LEU A 54 -25.42 -9.77 -11.35
N ALA A 55 -26.29 -9.23 -10.48
CA ALA A 55 -26.00 -9.04 -9.07
C ALA A 55 -25.63 -10.37 -8.38
N SER A 56 -26.37 -11.45 -8.64
CA SER A 56 -26.09 -12.75 -8.03
C SER A 56 -24.75 -13.36 -8.46
N VAL A 57 -24.36 -13.14 -9.72
CA VAL A 57 -23.08 -13.60 -10.27
C VAL A 57 -21.93 -12.79 -9.69
N TYR A 58 -22.11 -11.48 -9.59
CA TYR A 58 -21.12 -10.57 -9.00
C TYR A 58 -20.86 -10.90 -7.52
N GLU A 59 -21.92 -11.06 -6.71
CA GLU A 59 -21.78 -11.45 -5.30
C GLU A 59 -21.08 -12.80 -5.11
N LYS A 60 -21.37 -13.77 -5.98
CA LYS A 60 -20.69 -15.07 -5.96
C LYS A 60 -19.21 -14.93 -6.29
N ALA A 61 -18.88 -14.18 -7.34
CA ALA A 61 -17.50 -13.93 -7.75
C ALA A 61 -16.69 -13.21 -6.66
N GLU A 62 -17.28 -12.21 -5.98
CA GLU A 62 -16.65 -11.54 -4.84
C GLU A 62 -16.39 -12.50 -3.68
N LYS A 63 -17.37 -13.33 -3.31
CA LYS A 63 -17.19 -14.35 -2.24
C LYS A 63 -16.09 -15.34 -2.58
N GLU A 64 -16.02 -15.80 -3.83
CA GLU A 64 -14.97 -16.72 -4.29
C GLU A 64 -13.60 -16.06 -4.34
N ALA A 65 -13.51 -14.80 -4.80
CA ALA A 65 -12.28 -14.02 -4.78
C ALA A 65 -11.80 -13.82 -3.35
N HIS A 66 -12.69 -13.43 -2.43
CA HIS A 66 -12.38 -13.28 -1.01
C HIS A 66 -11.94 -14.61 -0.38
N ALA A 67 -12.58 -15.73 -0.71
CA ALA A 67 -12.17 -17.05 -0.24
C ALA A 67 -10.79 -17.46 -0.79
N LYS A 68 -10.47 -17.14 -2.04
CA LYS A 68 -9.15 -17.38 -2.64
C LYS A 68 -8.07 -16.50 -2.00
N LEU A 69 -8.36 -15.22 -1.78
CA LEU A 69 -7.48 -14.30 -1.06
C LEU A 69 -7.20 -14.83 0.36
N LYS A 70 -8.25 -15.18 1.11
CA LYS A 70 -8.13 -15.82 2.42
C LYS A 70 -7.34 -17.13 2.37
N LYS A 71 -7.44 -17.92 1.29
CA LYS A 71 -6.68 -19.16 1.12
C LYS A 71 -5.21 -18.89 0.78
N LEU A 72 -4.90 -17.83 0.03
CA LEU A 72 -3.52 -17.33 -0.13
C LEU A 72 -2.97 -16.87 1.22
N ASP A 73 -3.76 -16.16 2.02
CA ASP A 73 -3.37 -15.72 3.37
C ASP A 73 -3.18 -16.94 4.31
N LEU A 74 -4.01 -17.97 4.18
CA LEU A 74 -3.89 -19.22 4.94
C LEU A 74 -2.68 -20.07 4.51
N ALA A 75 -2.19 -19.91 3.27
CA ALA A 75 -0.90 -20.48 2.86
C ALA A 75 0.29 -19.78 3.55
N ASP A 76 0.11 -18.53 4.01
CA ASP A 76 1.05 -17.80 4.89
C ASP A 76 0.84 -18.13 6.38
N ALA A 77 -0.29 -18.75 6.75
CA ALA A 77 -0.64 -19.10 8.14
C ALA A 77 -0.08 -20.45 8.63
N GLY A 78 0.71 -21.16 7.81
CA GLY A 78 1.38 -22.40 8.20
C GLY A 78 2.56 -22.13 9.13
N SER A 79 2.29 -22.07 10.44
CA SER A 79 3.20 -21.65 11.53
C SER A 79 3.61 -20.18 11.39
N ALA A 80 2.92 -19.28 12.11
CA ALA A 80 3.39 -17.92 12.33
C ALA A 80 4.87 -17.98 12.73
N ALA A 81 5.74 -17.52 11.84
CA ALA A 81 7.17 -17.48 12.10
C ALA A 81 7.39 -16.65 13.37
N PRO A 82 8.37 -17.00 14.22
CA PRO A 82 8.76 -16.15 15.34
C PRO A 82 8.98 -14.70 14.87
N ASP A 83 8.73 -13.73 15.75
CA ASP A 83 8.95 -12.33 15.42
C ASP A 83 10.35 -12.09 14.83
N ASN A 84 10.40 -11.22 13.83
CA ASN A 84 11.60 -10.86 13.08
C ASN A 84 12.27 -12.07 12.41
N THR A 85 11.46 -12.97 11.86
CA THR A 85 11.94 -14.04 10.97
C THR A 85 11.04 -14.17 9.75
N LEU A 86 11.57 -14.78 8.69
CA LEU A 86 10.81 -15.08 7.47
C LEU A 86 10.24 -16.50 7.55
N THR A 87 8.96 -16.67 7.21
CA THR A 87 8.34 -17.99 6.97
C THR A 87 9.01 -18.68 5.78
N ALA A 88 8.75 -19.97 5.59
CA ALA A 88 9.22 -20.69 4.41
C ALA A 88 8.64 -20.09 3.12
N ALA A 89 7.33 -19.77 3.14
CA ALA A 89 6.63 -19.14 2.03
C ALA A 89 7.19 -17.74 1.72
N GLU A 90 7.48 -16.94 2.76
CA GLU A 90 8.09 -15.61 2.58
C GLU A 90 9.47 -15.72 1.93
N LYS A 91 10.30 -16.67 2.35
CA LYS A 91 11.61 -16.93 1.73
C LYS A 91 11.47 -17.35 0.27
N GLU A 92 10.56 -18.27 -0.02
CA GLU A 92 10.29 -18.76 -1.38
C GLU A 92 9.80 -17.64 -2.30
N ALA A 93 8.91 -16.77 -1.80
CA ALA A 93 8.42 -15.61 -2.53
C ALA A 93 9.47 -14.48 -2.67
N GLY A 94 10.62 -14.57 -2.02
CA GLY A 94 11.71 -13.60 -2.14
C GLY A 94 11.62 -12.41 -1.18
N TRP A 95 10.83 -12.51 -0.11
CA TRP A 95 10.83 -11.50 0.95
C TRP A 95 12.19 -11.41 1.63
N LYS A 96 12.54 -10.19 2.02
CA LYS A 96 13.74 -9.86 2.78
C LYS A 96 13.33 -9.33 4.14
N LEU A 97 13.99 -9.82 5.18
CA LEU A 97 13.89 -9.26 6.50
C LEU A 97 14.79 -8.01 6.59
N LEU A 98 14.20 -6.84 6.81
CA LEU A 98 14.96 -5.58 6.92
C LEU A 98 15.39 -5.28 8.36
N PHE A 99 14.65 -5.78 9.35
CA PHE A 99 15.00 -5.63 10.76
C PHE A 99 15.18 -6.98 11.43
N ASN A 100 16.32 -7.16 12.10
CA ASN A 100 16.74 -8.43 12.68
C ASN A 100 16.19 -8.69 14.11
N GLY A 101 15.45 -7.75 14.69
CA GLY A 101 14.92 -7.86 16.05
C GLY A 101 15.94 -7.60 17.17
N LYS A 102 17.16 -7.17 16.86
CA LYS A 102 18.28 -7.10 17.82
C LYS A 102 18.99 -5.75 17.82
N ASP A 103 19.24 -5.19 16.65
CA ASP A 103 20.02 -3.97 16.49
C ASP A 103 19.67 -3.23 15.18
N TYR A 104 20.28 -2.07 14.99
CA TYR A 104 20.08 -1.22 13.82
C TYR A 104 21.00 -1.57 12.64
N SER A 105 21.48 -2.81 12.52
CA SER A 105 22.28 -3.21 11.35
C SER A 105 21.51 -2.99 10.05
N GLY A 106 22.11 -2.21 9.14
CA GLY A 106 21.47 -1.80 7.89
C GLY A 106 20.55 -0.58 8.02
N TRP A 107 20.54 0.11 9.16
CA TRP A 107 19.75 1.33 9.39
C TRP A 107 20.66 2.51 9.75
N LYS A 108 20.20 3.73 9.45
CA LYS A 108 20.88 4.98 9.79
C LYS A 108 19.86 6.09 10.05
N CYS A 109 20.23 7.11 10.82
CA CYS A 109 19.44 8.35 10.86
C CYS A 109 19.52 9.08 9.51
N ASN A 110 18.43 9.71 9.09
CA ASN A 110 18.37 10.49 7.85
C ASN A 110 19.42 11.61 7.79
N ASN A 111 19.80 12.17 8.93
CA ASN A 111 20.80 13.22 9.06
C ASN A 111 22.25 12.70 9.19
N GLY A 112 22.47 11.38 9.14
CA GLY A 112 23.79 10.75 9.24
C GLY A 112 24.35 10.61 10.65
N LYS A 113 23.63 11.04 11.70
CA LYS A 113 24.04 10.79 13.09
C LYS A 113 23.91 9.30 13.43
N PRO A 114 24.67 8.80 14.43
CA PRO A 114 24.40 7.50 15.02
C PRO A 114 22.96 7.43 15.56
N ILE A 115 22.39 6.23 15.56
CA ILE A 115 21.07 5.99 16.14
C ILE A 115 21.23 5.86 17.65
N ASP A 116 20.58 6.73 18.40
CA ASP A 116 20.59 6.80 19.87
C ASP A 116 19.25 6.35 20.48
N ALA A 117 18.65 5.32 19.88
CA ALA A 117 17.40 4.75 20.33
C ALA A 117 17.56 3.28 20.71
N PRO A 118 16.80 2.77 21.70
CA PRO A 118 16.86 1.37 22.10
C PRO A 118 16.05 0.46 21.16
N ILE A 119 16.43 -0.81 21.14
CA ILE A 119 15.52 -1.90 20.73
C ILE A 119 14.76 -2.35 21.97
N GLU A 120 13.43 -2.37 21.91
CA GLU A 120 12.57 -2.80 23.02
C GLU A 120 11.77 -4.03 22.58
N ASP A 121 11.90 -5.15 23.30
CA ASP A 121 11.19 -6.42 23.03
C ASP A 121 11.25 -6.89 21.57
N GLY A 122 12.43 -6.72 20.95
CA GLY A 122 12.64 -7.08 19.55
C GLY A 122 11.92 -6.18 18.55
N ALA A 123 11.62 -4.93 18.92
CA ALA A 123 11.03 -3.92 18.06
C ALA A 123 11.93 -2.67 17.95
N LEU A 124 11.94 -2.06 16.77
CA LEU A 124 12.50 -0.74 16.53
C LEU A 124 11.64 0.31 17.24
N VAL A 125 12.29 1.23 17.96
CA VAL A 125 11.64 2.37 18.61
C VAL A 125 12.30 3.64 18.10
N PRO A 126 11.67 4.42 17.20
CA PRO A 126 12.34 5.60 16.65
C PRO A 126 12.51 6.77 17.62
N TYR A 127 11.82 6.75 18.75
CA TYR A 127 11.81 7.83 19.73
C TYR A 127 13.22 8.18 20.23
N LYS A 128 13.57 9.47 20.15
CA LYS A 128 14.89 10.02 20.51
C LYS A 128 16.05 9.41 19.72
N SER A 129 15.81 8.97 18.48
CA SER A 129 16.84 8.37 17.62
C SER A 129 18.02 9.29 17.29
N GLY A 130 17.86 10.60 17.44
CA GLY A 130 18.84 11.62 17.04
C GLY A 130 18.66 12.10 15.59
N GLY A 131 17.76 11.47 14.82
CA GLY A 131 17.30 11.88 13.50
C GLY A 131 15.81 12.18 13.48
N TYR A 132 15.31 12.71 12.36
CA TYR A 132 13.87 12.81 12.12
C TYR A 132 13.31 11.48 11.62
N LEU A 133 14.10 10.73 10.87
CA LEU A 133 13.81 9.35 10.47
C LEU A 133 14.98 8.44 10.80
N ILE A 134 14.67 7.19 11.19
CA ILE A 134 15.57 6.05 11.02
C ILE A 134 15.21 5.38 9.69
N VAL A 135 16.14 5.35 8.74
CA VAL A 135 15.95 4.81 7.40
C VAL A 135 16.81 3.58 7.17
N TYR A 136 16.31 2.64 6.37
CA TYR A 136 17.12 1.57 5.86
C TYR A 136 18.23 2.15 4.98
N ASP A 137 19.43 1.58 5.01
CA ASP A 137 20.62 2.18 4.40
C ASP A 137 20.63 2.17 2.87
N LYS A 138 19.67 1.48 2.25
CA LYS A 138 19.50 1.33 0.81
C LYS A 138 18.12 1.82 0.34
N PRO A 139 18.05 2.47 -0.83
CA PRO A 139 16.78 2.86 -1.44
C PRO A 139 16.11 1.71 -2.19
N PHE A 140 14.78 1.73 -2.24
CA PHE A 140 13.92 0.77 -2.95
C PHE A 140 13.07 1.49 -3.99
N ALA A 141 12.74 0.80 -5.09
CA ALA A 141 11.91 1.31 -6.17
C ALA A 141 10.47 0.81 -6.04
N ASP A 142 10.15 -0.29 -6.72
CA ASP A 142 8.89 -1.00 -6.61
C ASP A 142 9.03 -2.12 -5.59
N PHE A 143 8.07 -2.19 -4.67
CA PHE A 143 8.11 -3.12 -3.56
C PHE A 143 6.73 -3.32 -2.91
N LYS A 144 6.57 -4.47 -2.25
CA LYS A 144 5.65 -4.65 -1.13
C LYS A 144 6.44 -4.60 0.16
N PHE A 145 5.95 -3.83 1.12
CA PHE A 145 6.50 -3.71 2.45
C PHE A 145 5.43 -4.12 3.45
N LYS A 146 5.81 -4.84 4.50
CA LYS A 146 4.93 -5.09 5.64
C LYS A 146 5.69 -4.97 6.95
N CYS A 147 4.99 -4.49 7.98
CA CYS A 147 5.46 -4.49 9.36
C CYS A 147 4.28 -4.52 10.32
N ASP A 148 4.56 -4.87 11.57
CA ASP A 148 3.62 -4.67 12.66
C ASP A 148 4.01 -3.43 13.44
N VAL A 149 3.02 -2.59 13.75
CA VAL A 149 3.15 -1.39 14.55
C VAL A 149 2.32 -1.51 15.83
N LYS A 150 2.89 -1.12 16.96
CA LYS A 150 2.16 -0.98 18.22
C LYS A 150 2.28 0.46 18.68
N MET A 151 1.15 1.08 19.01
CA MET A 151 1.08 2.47 19.47
C MET A 151 0.71 2.52 20.96
N PRO A 152 1.26 3.45 21.75
CA PRO A 152 0.70 3.81 23.06
C PRO A 152 -0.59 4.63 22.92
N GLU A 153 -1.17 5.04 24.05
CA GLU A 153 -2.38 5.88 24.11
C GLU A 153 -2.26 7.19 23.32
N GLU A 154 -1.05 7.77 23.28
CA GLU A 154 -0.77 8.96 22.50
C GLU A 154 0.47 8.74 21.63
N CYS A 155 0.25 8.68 20.33
CA CYS A 155 1.30 8.47 19.34
C CYS A 155 1.08 9.37 18.15
N ASN A 156 2.19 9.92 17.65
CA ASN A 156 2.31 10.48 16.31
C ASN A 156 3.68 10.03 15.80
N SER A 157 3.67 9.39 14.64
CA SER A 157 4.82 8.87 13.92
C SER A 157 4.37 8.68 12.46
N GLY A 158 5.22 8.07 11.64
CA GLY A 158 4.90 7.78 10.25
C GLY A 158 5.89 6.79 9.67
N ILE A 159 5.41 6.01 8.70
CA ILE A 159 6.25 5.15 7.88
C ILE A 159 6.53 5.90 6.58
N PHE A 160 7.75 6.40 6.44
CA PHE A 160 8.19 7.12 5.26
C PHE A 160 8.70 6.16 4.20
N PHE A 161 8.33 6.39 2.94
CA PHE A 161 8.77 5.55 1.84
C PHE A 161 8.97 6.35 0.55
N ARG A 162 9.84 5.80 -0.32
CA ARG A 162 10.34 6.50 -1.52
C ARG A 162 10.85 7.91 -1.20
N VAL A 163 11.52 8.10 -0.07
CA VAL A 163 12.15 9.40 0.26
C VAL A 163 13.33 9.68 -0.67
N GLY A 164 13.23 10.73 -1.49
CA GLY A 164 14.27 11.14 -2.44
C GLY A 164 15.43 11.90 -1.81
N ASP A 165 15.14 12.83 -0.90
CA ASP A 165 16.14 13.61 -0.18
C ASP A 165 16.00 13.42 1.33
N LEU A 166 16.98 12.77 1.95
CA LEU A 166 17.02 12.55 3.40
C LEU A 166 17.12 13.84 4.22
N LYS A 167 17.54 14.96 3.62
CA LYS A 167 17.53 16.29 4.28
C LYS A 167 16.17 16.95 4.23
N ASN A 168 15.29 16.52 3.31
CA ASN A 168 13.95 17.06 3.15
C ASN A 168 12.90 15.94 3.01
N PRO A 169 12.82 15.01 3.98
CA PRO A 169 12.01 13.80 3.84
C PRO A 169 10.52 14.10 3.71
N VAL A 170 10.04 15.13 4.42
CA VAL A 170 8.62 15.54 4.46
C VAL A 170 8.08 15.99 3.11
N GLN A 171 8.94 16.52 2.23
CA GLN A 171 8.55 17.04 0.93
C GLN A 171 8.93 16.11 -0.23
N THR A 172 9.77 15.11 0.02
CA THR A 172 10.35 14.27 -1.05
C THR A 172 10.06 12.79 -0.90
N GLY A 173 9.20 12.40 0.04
CA GLY A 173 8.73 11.04 0.21
C GLY A 173 7.25 11.00 0.54
N PHE A 174 6.68 9.81 0.40
CA PHE A 174 5.36 9.50 0.92
C PHE A 174 5.45 9.09 2.38
N GLU A 175 4.32 9.21 3.08
CA GLU A 175 4.19 8.88 4.49
C GLU A 175 2.87 8.12 4.68
N ALA A 176 2.95 6.89 5.20
CA ALA A 176 1.79 6.19 5.74
C ALA A 176 1.67 6.60 7.20
N GLN A 177 0.56 7.25 7.55
CA GLN A 177 0.41 7.92 8.83
C GLN A 177 0.24 6.93 9.99
N VAL A 178 0.92 7.19 11.10
CA VAL A 178 0.84 6.41 12.34
C VAL A 178 0.44 7.35 13.49
N LEU A 179 -0.86 7.45 13.72
CA LEU A 179 -1.45 8.32 14.73
C LEU A 179 -2.44 7.52 15.60
N THR A 180 -2.42 7.73 16.92
CA THR A 180 -3.48 7.17 17.77
C THR A 180 -4.78 7.95 17.58
N GLY A 181 -5.90 7.24 17.43
CA GLY A 181 -7.23 7.82 17.29
C GLY A 181 -8.15 6.98 16.41
N GLU A 182 -9.43 7.35 16.36
CA GLU A 182 -10.46 6.65 15.57
C GLU A 182 -10.83 7.39 14.28
N GLY A 183 -10.15 8.49 13.98
CA GLY A 183 -10.44 9.32 12.81
C GLY A 183 -10.11 8.64 11.48
N THR A 184 -10.69 9.20 10.41
CA THR A 184 -10.48 8.78 9.02
C THR A 184 -10.13 9.96 8.10
N GLY A 185 -9.60 11.04 8.67
CA GLY A 185 -9.11 12.20 7.94
C GLY A 185 -7.76 11.96 7.26
N MET A 186 -7.32 12.94 6.48
CA MET A 186 -6.06 12.87 5.72
C MET A 186 -4.79 12.85 6.58
N HIS A 187 -4.92 13.08 7.89
CA HIS A 187 -3.85 13.05 8.87
C HIS A 187 -4.04 11.96 9.93
N ASP A 188 -5.02 11.07 9.74
CA ASP A 188 -5.30 9.94 10.65
C ASP A 188 -4.61 8.65 10.18
N PHE A 189 -4.60 7.65 11.07
CA PHE A 189 -3.90 6.37 10.86
C PHE A 189 -4.25 5.70 9.52
N GLY A 190 -3.22 5.28 8.77
CA GLY A 190 -3.38 4.62 7.48
C GLY A 190 -3.62 5.56 6.29
N ALA A 191 -3.75 6.87 6.51
CA ALA A 191 -3.72 7.85 5.43
C ALA A 191 -2.39 7.76 4.64
N ILE A 192 -2.45 8.05 3.35
CA ILE A 192 -1.27 8.56 2.64
C ILE A 192 -1.22 10.04 2.99
N TYR A 193 -0.39 10.39 3.97
CA TYR A 193 -0.50 11.60 4.75
C TYR A 193 -0.65 12.85 3.88
N ASP A 194 -1.70 13.62 4.18
CA ASP A 194 -2.07 14.87 3.53
C ASP A 194 -2.45 14.75 2.03
N LEU A 195 -2.49 13.54 1.47
CA LEU A 195 -2.93 13.26 0.10
C LEU A 195 -4.25 12.50 0.07
N VAL A 196 -4.31 11.32 0.70
CA VAL A 196 -5.48 10.42 0.64
C VAL A 196 -5.83 9.94 2.04
N ALA A 197 -7.05 10.27 2.46
CA ALA A 197 -7.66 9.78 3.69
C ALA A 197 -7.89 8.26 3.63
N PRO A 198 -7.79 7.54 4.75
CA PRO A 198 -8.18 6.14 4.82
C PRO A 198 -9.71 6.04 4.69
N SER A 199 -10.19 5.09 3.90
CA SER A 199 -11.63 4.80 3.76
C SER A 199 -12.27 4.32 5.06
N VAL A 200 -11.46 3.69 5.92
CA VAL A 200 -11.86 3.14 7.22
C VAL A 200 -10.66 3.11 8.14
N ASN A 201 -10.87 3.36 9.43
CA ASN A 201 -9.84 3.14 10.45
C ASN A 201 -9.87 1.67 10.88
N ARG A 202 -8.76 0.97 10.66
CA ARG A 202 -8.56 -0.44 11.04
C ARG A 202 -7.45 -0.64 12.06
N ALA A 203 -7.01 0.44 12.71
CA ALA A 203 -6.02 0.33 13.77
C ALA A 203 -6.55 -0.56 14.91
N SER A 204 -5.67 -1.40 15.44
CA SER A 204 -5.92 -2.07 16.71
C SER A 204 -5.87 -1.05 17.85
N LYS A 205 -6.38 -1.42 19.03
CA LYS A 205 -6.37 -0.52 20.19
C LYS A 205 -4.94 -0.18 20.62
N PRO A 206 -4.73 0.95 21.31
CA PRO A 206 -3.46 1.22 21.98
C PRO A 206 -2.95 0.02 22.79
N GLY A 207 -1.66 -0.27 22.66
CA GLY A 207 -1.02 -1.44 23.26
C GLY A 207 -1.12 -2.74 22.46
N GLU A 208 -1.96 -2.80 21.42
CA GLU A 208 -2.08 -3.95 20.51
C GLU A 208 -1.28 -3.74 19.23
N TRP A 209 -0.89 -4.85 18.60
CA TRP A 209 -0.21 -4.81 17.31
C TRP A 209 -1.23 -4.62 16.17
N THR A 210 -0.90 -3.73 15.25
CA THR A 210 -1.62 -3.48 14.00
C THR A 210 -0.68 -3.84 12.85
N ASN A 211 -1.15 -4.63 11.90
CA ASN A 211 -0.39 -4.90 10.68
C ASN A 211 -0.56 -3.75 9.68
N ILE A 212 0.53 -3.28 9.10
CA ILE A 212 0.53 -2.33 7.98
C ILE A 212 1.25 -2.97 6.79
N GLU A 213 0.64 -2.86 5.62
CA GLU A 213 1.29 -3.14 4.35
C GLU A 213 1.29 -1.91 3.44
N ILE A 214 2.41 -1.69 2.75
CA ILE A 214 2.57 -0.61 1.76
C ILE A 214 2.99 -1.27 0.45
N THR A 215 2.25 -1.00 -0.63
CA THR A 215 2.62 -1.44 -1.98
C THR A 215 2.95 -0.23 -2.83
N CYS A 216 4.11 -0.29 -3.49
CA CYS A 216 4.60 0.67 -4.46
C CYS A 216 4.87 -0.08 -5.78
N ASN A 217 4.08 0.18 -6.82
CA ASN A 217 4.22 -0.47 -8.14
C ASN A 217 4.05 0.58 -9.25
N GLY A 218 5.17 0.99 -9.86
CA GLY A 218 5.19 2.16 -10.72
C GLY A 218 4.61 3.39 -10.00
N PRO A 219 3.61 4.08 -10.56
CA PRO A 219 2.97 5.24 -9.93
C PRO A 219 1.91 4.86 -8.88
N HIS A 220 1.52 3.58 -8.77
CA HIS A 220 0.49 3.14 -7.85
C HIS A 220 1.06 2.95 -6.45
N VAL A 221 0.41 3.57 -5.48
CA VAL A 221 0.72 3.47 -4.05
C VAL A 221 -0.53 3.04 -3.30
N SER A 222 -0.42 2.07 -2.41
CA SER A 222 -1.50 1.69 -1.50
C SER A 222 -0.99 1.42 -0.10
N VAL A 223 -1.82 1.74 0.90
CA VAL A 223 -1.64 1.40 2.31
C VAL A 223 -2.80 0.48 2.71
N ALA A 224 -2.45 -0.67 3.27
CA ALA A 224 -3.39 -1.60 3.88
C ALA A 224 -3.13 -1.70 5.38
N VAL A 225 -4.20 -1.84 6.14
CA VAL A 225 -4.18 -1.98 7.60
C VAL A 225 -4.99 -3.22 7.96
N ASN A 226 -4.39 -4.14 8.71
CA ASN A 226 -5.02 -5.41 9.10
C ASN A 226 -5.69 -6.11 7.91
N ASN A 227 -4.95 -6.24 6.79
CA ASN A 227 -5.34 -6.89 5.52
C ASN A 227 -6.39 -6.18 4.67
N GLU A 228 -6.79 -4.95 5.00
CA GLU A 228 -7.72 -4.15 4.19
C GLU A 228 -7.01 -2.93 3.59
N ILE A 229 -7.10 -2.72 2.28
CA ILE A 229 -6.58 -1.50 1.63
C ILE A 229 -7.45 -0.33 2.06
N VAL A 230 -6.88 0.59 2.83
CA VAL A 230 -7.59 1.76 3.36
C VAL A 230 -7.31 3.02 2.56
N ALA A 231 -6.13 3.14 1.95
CA ALA A 231 -5.77 4.30 1.12
C ALA A 231 -5.01 3.87 -0.13
N LYS A 232 -5.29 4.52 -1.27
CA LYS A 232 -4.59 4.27 -2.53
C LYS A 232 -4.58 5.51 -3.41
N LEU A 233 -3.54 5.66 -4.21
CA LEU A 233 -3.45 6.66 -5.27
C LEU A 233 -2.65 6.14 -6.47
N ASN A 234 -2.90 6.75 -7.63
CA ASN A 234 -2.02 6.72 -8.78
C ASN A 234 -1.30 8.08 -8.87
N ALA A 235 -0.01 8.13 -8.55
CA ALA A 235 0.74 9.37 -8.47
C ALA A 235 0.76 10.17 -9.78
N ASP A 236 0.63 9.51 -10.94
CA ASP A 236 0.65 10.18 -12.25
C ASP A 236 -0.59 11.06 -12.49
N GLU A 237 -1.68 10.87 -11.74
CA GLU A 237 -2.89 11.69 -11.81
C GLU A 237 -2.72 13.05 -11.11
N TRP A 238 -1.73 13.16 -10.23
CA TRP A 238 -1.50 14.32 -9.38
C TRP A 238 -0.50 15.26 -10.05
N THR A 239 -1.00 16.01 -11.02
CA THR A 239 -0.19 16.83 -11.93
C THR A 239 0.06 18.26 -11.44
N GLU A 240 -0.76 18.75 -10.52
CA GLU A 240 -0.69 20.12 -10.01
C GLU A 240 0.02 20.17 -8.65
N PRO A 241 1.08 20.98 -8.48
CA PRO A 241 1.71 21.16 -7.19
C PRO A 241 0.77 21.79 -6.15
N GLY A 242 0.81 21.28 -4.92
CA GLY A 242 -0.01 21.77 -3.82
C GLY A 242 -1.51 21.46 -3.91
N LYS A 243 -1.96 20.70 -4.93
CA LYS A 243 -3.39 20.44 -5.17
C LYS A 243 -3.72 18.95 -5.17
N ARG A 244 -4.76 18.60 -4.42
CA ARG A 244 -5.38 17.28 -4.48
C ARG A 244 -6.27 17.15 -5.70
N LEU A 245 -6.65 15.91 -6.03
CA LEU A 245 -7.55 15.61 -7.17
C LEU A 245 -8.94 16.25 -7.03
N ASP A 246 -9.38 16.56 -5.81
CA ASP A 246 -10.62 17.28 -5.53
C ASP A 246 -10.47 18.82 -5.53
N GLY A 247 -9.27 19.34 -5.81
CA GLY A 247 -8.95 20.77 -5.84
C GLY A 247 -8.55 21.39 -4.49
N SER A 248 -8.62 20.63 -3.39
CA SER A 248 -8.17 21.09 -2.07
C SER A 248 -6.63 21.16 -1.96
N ASP A 249 -6.12 21.90 -0.97
CA ASP A 249 -4.68 22.16 -0.82
C ASP A 249 -3.93 21.12 0.00
N HIS A 250 -2.77 20.66 -0.46
CA HIS A 250 -1.83 19.82 0.30
C HIS A 250 -0.45 20.46 0.48
N LYS A 251 0.35 19.93 1.41
CA LYS A 251 1.65 20.48 1.86
C LYS A 251 2.77 20.45 0.82
N PHE A 252 2.70 19.55 -0.16
CA PHE A 252 3.81 19.31 -1.08
C PHE A 252 3.94 20.41 -2.13
N LYS A 253 5.17 20.92 -2.27
CA LYS A 253 5.52 21.99 -3.22
C LYS A 253 5.70 21.52 -4.66
N ASP A 254 6.01 20.25 -4.86
CA ASP A 254 6.11 19.62 -6.17
C ASP A 254 4.83 18.83 -6.46
N ALA A 255 4.52 18.64 -7.74
CA ALA A 255 3.44 17.76 -8.15
C ALA A 255 3.78 16.31 -7.75
N VAL A 256 2.82 15.57 -7.19
CA VAL A 256 3.07 14.20 -6.71
C VAL A 256 3.46 13.25 -7.85
N LYS A 257 3.07 13.54 -9.11
CA LYS A 257 3.57 12.80 -10.27
C LYS A 257 5.09 12.80 -10.39
N ASP A 258 5.74 13.87 -9.92
CA ASP A 258 7.19 14.08 -10.03
C ASP A 258 7.95 13.52 -8.81
N PHE A 259 7.25 12.91 -7.85
CA PHE A 259 7.90 12.25 -6.72
C PHE A 259 8.78 11.10 -7.19
N PRO A 260 9.93 10.88 -6.53
CA PRO A 260 10.83 9.81 -6.87
C PRO A 260 10.13 8.45 -6.83
N ARG A 261 10.31 7.65 -7.89
CA ARG A 261 9.86 6.25 -7.94
C ARG A 261 10.81 5.29 -7.21
N LYS A 262 11.96 5.79 -6.76
CA LYS A 262 12.96 5.08 -5.96
C LYS A 262 13.49 5.99 -4.85
N GLY A 263 13.47 5.52 -3.62
CA GLY A 263 13.95 6.29 -2.47
C GLY A 263 14.06 5.45 -1.20
N TYR A 264 14.36 6.12 -0.09
CA TYR A 264 14.54 5.47 1.21
C TYR A 264 13.21 5.13 1.87
N LEU A 265 13.25 4.09 2.71
CA LEU A 265 12.17 3.62 3.58
C LEU A 265 12.62 3.81 5.03
N GLY A 266 11.73 4.28 5.91
CA GLY A 266 12.07 4.48 7.31
C GLY A 266 10.91 4.84 8.21
N PHE A 267 11.23 5.00 9.49
CA PHE A 267 10.26 5.30 10.56
C PHE A 267 10.58 6.64 11.18
N GLN A 268 9.54 7.44 11.40
CA GLN A 268 9.65 8.80 11.91
C GLN A 268 9.77 8.83 13.44
N ASP A 269 10.69 9.66 13.91
CA ASP A 269 10.74 10.13 15.28
C ASP A 269 10.01 11.48 15.36
N HIS A 270 8.80 11.47 15.92
CA HIS A 270 8.00 12.68 16.12
C HIS A 270 7.75 12.96 17.61
N GLY A 271 8.69 12.54 18.47
CA GLY A 271 8.65 12.82 19.90
C GLY A 271 7.76 11.90 20.73
N HIS A 272 7.21 10.83 20.13
CA HIS A 272 6.43 9.81 20.82
C HIS A 272 7.04 8.42 20.65
N LYS A 273 6.81 7.54 21.64
CA LYS A 273 7.17 6.12 21.53
C LYS A 273 6.20 5.41 20.60
N VAL A 274 6.74 4.50 19.79
CA VAL A 274 6.02 3.58 18.92
C VAL A 274 6.94 2.40 18.64
N TRP A 275 6.40 1.21 18.49
CA TRP A 275 7.18 -0.01 18.29
C TRP A 275 6.89 -0.60 16.92
N TYR A 276 7.93 -0.94 16.16
CA TYR A 276 7.83 -1.60 14.86
C TYR A 276 8.61 -2.92 14.86
N LYS A 277 7.98 -4.00 14.41
CA LYS A 277 8.65 -5.31 14.22
C LYS A 277 8.18 -5.99 12.95
N ASN A 278 8.73 -7.16 12.65
CA ASN A 278 8.37 -7.93 11.45
C ASN A 278 8.53 -7.11 10.16
N VAL A 279 9.56 -6.26 10.13
CA VAL A 279 9.83 -5.33 9.03
C VAL A 279 10.40 -6.09 7.84
N LYS A 280 9.57 -6.32 6.84
CA LYS A 280 9.86 -7.18 5.68
C LYS A 280 9.57 -6.45 4.39
N LEU A 281 10.34 -6.76 3.34
CA LEU A 281 10.18 -6.16 2.02
C LEU A 281 10.36 -7.19 0.91
N LEU A 282 9.46 -7.19 -0.05
CA LEU A 282 9.53 -7.91 -1.30
C LEU A 282 9.72 -6.90 -2.44
N ALA A 283 10.79 -7.01 -3.21
CA ALA A 283 10.95 -6.20 -4.42
C ALA A 283 9.99 -6.70 -5.50
N LEU A 284 9.39 -5.79 -6.27
CA LEU A 284 8.49 -6.09 -7.39
C LEU A 284 9.19 -5.93 -8.74
#